data_AF-A3DGV5-F1
#
_entry.id   AF-A3DGV5-F1
#
_cell.length_a   1.000
_cell.length_b   1.000
_cell.length_c   1.000
_cell.angle_alpha   90.00
_cell.angle_beta   90.00
_cell.angle_gamma   90.00
#
_symmetry.space_group_name_H-M   'P 1'
#
loop_
_entity.id
_entity.type
_entity.pdbx_description
1 polymer ?
#
loop_
_entity_poly.entity_id
_entity_poly.type
_entity_poly.pdbx_seq_one_letter_code
_entity_poly.pdbx_strand_id
1 'polypeptide(L)'
;MTDSGFVLADIDKLVQFEKKSEEAIEEFDAIKKEFERINETLLSKWKGEGADAYRQETDNILANIGGIRDVLDAINNGAVKAIKESYLKLDEELGKFNRTPHVDREDG
;
A
#
# COMPACT_ATOMS: atom_id res chain seq x y z
N MET A 1 -34.44 -17.75 1.27
CA MET A 1 -33.53 -17.19 2.29
C MET A 1 -32.14 -17.25 1.71
N THR A 2 -31.59 -16.11 1.32
CA THR A 2 -30.23 -16.03 0.81
C THR A 2 -29.29 -16.52 1.90
N ASP A 3 -28.59 -17.60 1.57
CA ASP A 3 -27.48 -18.16 2.32
C ASP A 3 -26.46 -17.05 2.54
N SER A 4 -26.58 -16.34 3.65
CA SER A 4 -25.57 -15.43 4.17
C SER A 4 -24.45 -16.30 4.74
N GLY A 5 -23.81 -17.07 3.87
CA GLY A 5 -22.66 -17.88 4.21
C GLY A 5 -21.62 -16.97 4.83
N PHE A 6 -21.12 -17.34 6.00
CA PHE A 6 -20.00 -16.65 6.64
C PHE A 6 -18.83 -16.65 5.65
N VAL A 7 -18.57 -15.50 5.02
CA VAL A 7 -17.39 -15.32 4.18
C VAL A 7 -16.22 -15.11 5.12
N LEU A 8 -15.37 -16.13 5.24
CA LEU A 8 -14.11 -16.00 5.95
C LEU A 8 -13.29 -14.92 5.25
N ALA A 9 -12.92 -13.86 5.97
CA ALA A 9 -12.04 -12.84 5.41
C ALA A 9 -10.68 -13.48 5.11
N ASP A 10 -10.29 -13.44 3.85
CA ASP A 10 -9.02 -13.98 3.38
C ASP A 10 -7.90 -12.98 3.74
N ILE A 11 -7.46 -13.06 4.99
CA ILE A 11 -6.39 -12.21 5.54
C ILE A 11 -5.09 -12.41 4.74
N ASP A 12 -4.85 -13.60 4.18
CA ASP A 12 -3.67 -13.88 3.36
C ASP A 12 -3.65 -13.03 2.08
N LYS A 13 -4.81 -12.79 1.44
CA LYS A 13 -4.89 -11.86 0.30
C LYS A 13 -4.55 -10.42 0.68
N LEU A 14 -4.96 -9.97 1.88
CA LEU A 14 -4.61 -8.62 2.37
C LEU A 14 -3.11 -8.52 2.65
N VAL A 15 -2.52 -9.53 3.29
CA VAL A 15 -1.07 -9.61 3.54
C VAL A 15 -0.28 -9.64 2.23
N GLN A 16 -0.74 -10.39 1.23
CA GLN A 16 -0.12 -10.42 -0.10
C GLN A 16 -0.22 -9.08 -0.82
N PHE A 17 -1.34 -8.36 -0.66
CA PHE A 17 -1.49 -7.02 -1.24
C PHE A 17 -0.52 -6.03 -0.60
N GLU A 18 -0.41 -6.00 0.73
CA GLU A 18 0.55 -5.14 1.44
C GLU A 18 1.97 -5.36 0.91
N LYS A 19 2.41 -6.62 0.85
CA LYS A 19 3.75 -6.99 0.37
C LYS A 19 4.00 -6.55 -1.08
N LYS A 20 3.05 -6.83 -1.99
CA LYS A 20 3.18 -6.45 -3.40
C LYS A 20 3.22 -4.94 -3.58
N SER A 21 2.47 -4.21 -2.76
CA SER A 21 2.44 -2.76 -2.85
C SER A 21 3.68 -2.12 -2.21
N GLU A 22 4.26 -2.71 -1.16
CA GLU A 22 5.61 -2.33 -0.69
C GLU A 22 6.67 -2.57 -1.77
N GLU A 23 6.68 -3.76 -2.39
CA GLU A 23 7.59 -4.09 -3.50
C GLU A 23 7.44 -3.09 -4.67
N ALA A 24 6.20 -2.76 -5.03
CA ALA A 24 5.93 -1.78 -6.08
C ALA A 24 6.42 -0.36 -5.74
N ILE A 25 6.32 0.06 -4.46
CA ILE A 25 6.85 1.35 -4.00
C ILE A 25 8.39 1.36 -4.09
N GLU A 26 9.05 0.26 -3.69
CA GLU A 26 10.52 0.15 -3.77
C GLU A 26 11.03 0.15 -5.22
N GLU A 27 10.39 -0.61 -6.10
CA GLU A 27 10.70 -0.63 -7.53
C GLU A 27 10.52 0.77 -8.16
N PHE A 28 9.42 1.43 -7.82
CA PHE A 28 9.12 2.77 -8.30
C PHE A 28 10.15 3.81 -7.83
N ASP A 29 10.60 3.72 -6.58
CA ASP A 29 11.67 4.55 -6.03
C ASP A 29 13.01 4.32 -6.73
N ALA A 30 13.33 3.08 -7.05
CA ALA A 30 14.54 2.73 -7.79
C ALA A 30 14.51 3.32 -9.21
N ILE A 31 13.37 3.21 -9.90
CA ILE A 31 13.18 3.80 -11.24
C ILE A 31 13.31 5.33 -11.18
N LYS A 32 12.71 5.98 -10.18
CA LYS A 32 12.82 7.43 -9.98
C LYS A 32 14.28 7.87 -9.83
N LYS A 33 15.06 7.19 -8.98
CA LYS A 33 16.48 7.50 -8.77
C LYS A 33 17.30 7.34 -10.04
N GLU A 34 17.08 6.28 -10.81
CA GLU A 34 17.77 6.09 -12.09
C GLU A 34 17.38 7.16 -13.13
N PHE A 35 16.09 7.54 -13.18
CA PHE A 35 15.62 8.63 -14.03
C PHE A 35 16.29 9.97 -13.67
N GLU A 36 16.34 10.32 -12.39
CA GLU A 36 17.06 11.50 -11.89
C GLU A 36 18.54 11.48 -12.29
N ARG A 37 19.23 10.35 -12.07
CA ARG A 37 20.65 10.18 -12.43
C ARG A 37 20.91 10.34 -13.93
N ILE A 38 20.04 9.78 -14.77
CA ILE A 38 20.14 9.91 -16.24
C ILE A 38 19.96 11.37 -16.64
N ASN A 39 18.95 12.06 -16.10
CA ASN A 39 18.65 13.46 -16.42
C ASN A 39 19.78 14.39 -15.99
N GLU A 40 20.34 14.21 -14.78
CA GLU A 40 21.51 14.96 -14.30
C GLU A 40 22.71 14.77 -15.24
N THR A 41 22.99 13.52 -15.62
CA THR A 41 24.10 13.20 -16.53
C THR A 41 23.91 13.86 -17.89
N LEU A 42 22.71 13.81 -18.45
CA LEU A 42 22.40 14.39 -19.76
C LEU A 42 22.49 15.92 -19.72
N LEU A 43 21.84 16.56 -18.75
CA LEU A 43 21.80 18.02 -18.60
C LEU A 43 23.13 18.62 -18.14
N SER A 44 24.04 17.82 -17.59
CA SER A 44 25.42 18.26 -17.33
C SER A 44 26.17 18.54 -18.63
N LYS A 45 25.90 17.76 -19.69
CA LYS A 45 26.59 17.81 -20.99
C LYS A 45 25.84 18.60 -22.05
N TRP A 46 24.51 18.67 -21.94
CA TRP A 46 23.63 19.38 -22.87
C TRP A 46 23.15 20.71 -22.30
N LYS A 47 23.36 21.81 -23.04
CA LYS A 47 22.98 23.18 -22.67
C LYS A 47 22.23 23.87 -23.81
N GLY A 48 21.48 24.92 -23.47
CA GLY A 48 20.67 25.71 -24.41
C GLY A 48 19.17 25.45 -24.25
N GLU A 49 18.35 26.17 -25.02
CA GLU A 49 16.88 26.18 -24.87
C GLU A 49 16.24 24.79 -24.91
N GLY A 50 16.77 23.87 -25.74
CA GLY A 50 16.27 22.49 -25.78
C GLY A 50 16.52 21.71 -24.49
N ALA A 51 17.64 21.97 -23.81
CA ALA A 51 17.95 21.36 -22.51
C ALA A 51 17.06 21.93 -21.40
N ASP A 52 16.69 23.21 -21.48
CA ASP A 52 15.80 23.86 -20.51
C ASP A 52 14.36 23.36 -20.66
N ALA A 53 13.86 23.23 -21.90
CA ALA A 53 12.57 22.62 -22.18
C ALA A 53 12.51 21.16 -21.72
N TYR A 54 13.58 20.39 -22.00
CA TYR A 54 13.67 19.00 -21.51
C TYR A 54 13.64 18.94 -19.98
N ARG A 55 14.40 19.80 -19.28
CA ARG A 55 14.39 19.85 -17.81
C ARG A 55 12.99 20.11 -17.27
N GLN A 56 12.27 21.06 -17.85
CA GLN A 56 10.90 21.37 -17.45
C GLN A 56 9.98 20.16 -17.57
N GLU A 57 10.05 19.41 -18.67
CA GLU A 57 9.28 18.18 -18.84
C GLU A 57 9.69 17.09 -17.84
N THR A 58 10.99 16.92 -17.57
CA THR A 58 11.45 15.95 -16.58
C THR A 58 11.03 16.30 -15.15
N ASP A 59 11.01 17.58 -14.81
CA ASP A 59 10.54 18.07 -13.50
C ASP A 59 9.03 17.82 -13.34
N ASN A 60 8.25 18.04 -14.40
CA ASN A 60 6.81 17.72 -14.43
C ASN A 60 6.56 16.22 -14.23
N ILE A 61 7.35 15.36 -14.90
CA ILE A 61 7.27 13.90 -14.74
C ILE A 61 7.59 13.51 -13.29
N LEU A 62 8.66 14.04 -12.70
CA LEU A 62 9.05 13.77 -11.32
C LEU A 62 7.99 14.21 -10.30
N ALA A 63 7.34 15.36 -10.53
CA ALA A 63 6.25 15.84 -9.69
C ALA A 63 5.04 14.89 -9.72
N ASN A 64 4.64 14.43 -10.92
CA ASN A 64 3.54 13.48 -11.08
C ASN A 64 3.85 12.12 -10.45
N ILE A 65 5.10 11.65 -10.60
CA ILE A 65 5.60 10.42 -9.98
C ILE A 65 5.51 10.51 -8.44
N GLY A 66 5.89 11.65 -7.84
CA GLY A 66 5.74 11.89 -6.41
C GLY A 66 4.31 11.68 -5.91
N GLY A 67 3.31 12.22 -6.62
CA GLY A 67 1.91 12.06 -6.25
C GLY A 67 1.41 10.61 -6.30
N ILE A 68 1.92 9.78 -7.21
CA ILE A 68 1.53 8.35 -7.29
C ILE A 68 2.07 7.57 -6.09
N ARG A 69 3.30 7.86 -5.66
CA ARG A 69 3.87 7.26 -4.44
C ARG A 69 3.01 7.58 -3.22
N ASP A 70 2.63 8.84 -3.06
CA ASP A 70 1.82 9.28 -1.92
C ASP A 70 0.45 8.59 -1.89
N VAL A 71 -0.16 8.35 -3.06
CA VAL A 71 -1.42 7.59 -3.18
C VAL A 71 -1.23 6.12 -2.80
N LEU A 72 -0.19 5.46 -3.31
CA LEU A 72 0.10 4.07 -2.97
C LEU A 72 0.40 3.90 -1.48
N ASP A 73 1.15 4.82 -0.90
CA ASP A 73 1.46 4.84 0.52
C ASP A 73 0.20 5.04 1.37
N ALA A 74 -0.67 5.99 1.00
CA ALA A 74 -1.94 6.22 1.69
C ALA A 74 -2.90 5.01 1.64
N ILE A 75 -2.93 4.28 0.52
CA ILE A 75 -3.73 3.06 0.40
C ILE A 75 -3.18 1.95 1.30
N ASN A 76 -1.86 1.72 1.25
CA ASN A 76 -1.21 0.67 2.03
C ASN A 76 -1.23 0.95 3.54
N ASN A 77 -0.69 2.09 3.94
CA ASN A 77 -0.48 2.44 5.34
C ASN A 77 -1.74 3.03 6.00
N GLY A 78 -2.71 3.48 5.21
CA GLY A 78 -4.00 3.94 5.69
C GLY A 78 -5.05 2.82 5.68
N ALA A 79 -5.60 2.53 4.50
CA ALA A 79 -6.79 1.69 4.38
C ALA A 79 -6.50 0.20 4.62
N VAL A 80 -5.48 -0.35 3.96
CA VAL A 80 -5.24 -1.81 3.99
C VAL A 80 -4.78 -2.26 5.36
N LYS A 81 -3.81 -1.55 5.95
CA LYS A 81 -3.31 -1.83 7.30
C LYS A 81 -4.42 -1.75 8.36
N ALA A 82 -5.26 -0.70 8.32
CA ALA A 82 -6.37 -0.55 9.25
C ALA A 82 -7.41 -1.67 9.13
N ILE A 83 -7.71 -2.10 7.90
CA ILE A 83 -8.61 -3.23 7.64
C ILE A 83 -8.02 -4.52 8.21
N LYS A 84 -6.74 -4.81 7.96
CA LYS A 84 -6.06 -5.99 8.48
C LYS A 84 -6.03 -6.02 10.01
N GLU A 85 -5.67 -4.91 10.66
CA GLU A 85 -5.66 -4.80 12.12
C GLU A 85 -7.04 -5.05 12.72
N SER A 86 -8.10 -4.52 12.09
CA SER A 86 -9.48 -4.76 12.51
C SER A 86 -9.87 -6.23 12.41
N TYR A 87 -9.49 -6.91 11.32
CA TYR A 87 -9.76 -8.34 11.15
C TYR A 87 -9.00 -9.21 12.16
N LEU A 88 -7.72 -8.90 12.41
CA LEU A 88 -6.92 -9.63 13.41
C LEU A 88 -7.50 -9.48 14.83
N LYS A 89 -7.96 -8.27 15.16
CA LYS A 89 -8.62 -8.03 16.45
C LYS A 89 -9.93 -8.80 16.59
N LEU A 90 -10.76 -8.82 15.54
CA LEU A 90 -11.99 -9.60 15.51
C LEU A 90 -11.71 -11.11 15.67
N ASP A 91 -10.69 -11.64 14.99
CA ASP A 91 -10.29 -13.04 15.12
C ASP A 91 -9.83 -13.36 16.55
N GLU A 92 -9.06 -12.46 17.18
CA GLU A 92 -8.63 -12.62 18.57
C GLU A 92 -9.81 -12.61 19.54
N GLU A 93 -10.76 -11.69 19.38
CA GLU A 93 -11.97 -11.59 20.21
C GLU A 93 -12.86 -12.83 20.06
N LEU A 94 -13.09 -13.29 18.82
CA LEU A 94 -13.84 -14.53 18.54
C LEU A 94 -13.12 -15.77 19.10
N GLY A 95 -11.79 -15.81 18.99
CA GLY A 95 -10.97 -16.86 19.58
C GLY A 95 -11.09 -16.89 21.11
N LYS A 96 -11.10 -15.74 21.77
CA LYS A 96 -11.33 -15.61 23.23
C LYS A 96 -12.73 -16.06 23.61
N PHE A 97 -13.76 -15.64 22.87
CA PHE A 97 -15.15 -16.06 23.08
C PHE A 97 -15.30 -17.59 22.96
N ASN A 98 -14.74 -18.20 21.91
CA ASN A 98 -14.83 -19.65 21.69
C ASN A 98 -14.03 -20.47 22.72
N ARG A 99 -12.91 -19.95 23.24
CA ARG A 99 -12.10 -20.62 24.28
C ARG A 99 -12.63 -20.44 25.69
N THR A 100 -13.53 -19.49 25.88
CA THR A 100 -14.17 -19.21 27.18
C THR A 100 -15.63 -19.57 27.03
N PRO A 101 -16.02 -20.86 27.14
CA PRO A 101 -17.42 -21.22 27.09
C PRO A 101 -18.13 -20.43 28.20
N HIS A 102 -19.07 -19.56 27.82
CA HIS A 102 -20.00 -18.99 28.78
C HIS A 102 -20.73 -20.18 29.41
N VAL A 103 -20.30 -20.52 30.63
CA VAL A 103 -21.07 -21.40 31.49
C VAL A 103 -22.26 -20.56 31.92
N ASP A 104 -23.28 -20.51 31.08
CA ASP A 104 -24.62 -20.15 31.51
C ASP A 104 -25.03 -21.26 32.48
N ARG A 105 -24.65 -21.09 33.74
CA ARG A 105 -25.36 -21.77 34.82
C ARG A 105 -26.75 -21.15 34.85
N GLU A 106 -27.68 -21.83 34.19
CA GLU A 106 -29.07 -21.83 34.64
C GLU A 106 -29.09 -22.51 36.01
N ASP A 107 -28.82 -21.73 37.06
CA ASP A 107 -29.12 -22.12 38.43
C ASP A 107 -30.64 -21.96 38.61
N GLY A 108 -31.37 -23.04 38.29
CA GLY A 108 -32.78 -23.26 38.64
C GLY A 108 -32.91 -24.36 39.68
#